data_AF-A0A2D6ZPT5-F1
#
_entry.id   AF-A0A2D6ZPT5-F1
#
_cell.length_a   1.000
_cell.length_b   1.000
_cell.length_c   1.000
_cell.angle_alpha   90.00
_cell.angle_beta   90.00
_cell.angle_gamma   90.00
#
_symmetry.space_group_name_H-M   'P 1'
#
loop_
_entity.id
_entity.type
_entity.pdbx_description
1 polymer ?
#
loop_
_entity_poly.entity_id
_entity_poly.type
_entity_poly.pdbx_seq_one_letter_code
_entity_poly.pdbx_strand_id
1 'polypeptide(L)' 'MKKIEARNRRARKLRSLSEGLNVNRLAIFRSAKHIYAQVFSVDGKQILAQASSLDKELKATNGGNVEAAEKVGELVA' A
#
# COMPACT_ATOMS: atom_id res chain seq x y z
N MET A 1 4.65 -16.88 16.44
CA MET A 1 4.68 -16.37 15.05
C MET A 1 5.15 -14.93 15.07
N LYS A 2 6.15 -14.54 14.27
CA LYS A 2 6.66 -13.15 14.24
C LYS A 2 5.60 -12.21 13.65
N LYS A 3 5.65 -10.91 14.01
CA LYS A 3 4.67 -9.89 13.54
C LYS A 3 4.51 -9.88 12.01
N ILE A 4 5.62 -10.05 11.28
CA ILE A 4 5.65 -10.05 9.80
C ILE A 4 4.91 -11.28 9.24
N GLU A 5 5.17 -12.47 9.76
CA GLU A 5 4.53 -13.72 9.34
C GLU A 5 3.01 -13.66 9.56
N ALA A 6 2.58 -13.19 10.74
CA ALA A 6 1.16 -13.06 11.06
C ALA A 6 0.44 -12.06 10.13
N ARG A 7 1.11 -10.96 9.76
CA ARG A 7 0.58 -9.98 8.78
C ARG A 7 0.45 -10.58 7.39
N ASN A 8 1.49 -11.26 6.91
CA ASN A 8 1.47 -11.91 5.59
C ASN A 8 0.38 -12.98 5.51
N ARG A 9 0.18 -13.77 6.57
CA ARG A 9 -0.90 -14.76 6.66
C ARG A 9 -2.28 -14.12 6.50
N ARG A 10 -2.55 -12.99 7.17
CA ARG A 10 -3.83 -12.26 7.04
C ARG A 10 -4.04 -11.70 5.62
N ALA A 11 -2.98 -11.17 5.02
CA ALA A 11 -3.07 -10.55 3.69
C ALA A 11 -3.34 -11.56 2.56
N ARG A 12 -2.90 -12.82 2.70
CA ARG A 12 -3.03 -13.86 1.65
C ARG A 12 -4.47 -14.04 1.14
N LYS A 13 -5.46 -14.11 2.06
CA LYS A 13 -6.87 -14.32 1.68
C LYS A 13 -7.38 -13.20 0.78
N LEU A 14 -7.12 -11.94 1.15
CA LEU A 14 -7.57 -10.79 0.37
C LEU A 14 -6.90 -10.72 -1.01
N ARG A 15 -5.61 -11.07 -1.10
CA ARG A 15 -4.87 -11.08 -2.37
C ARG A 15 -5.39 -12.14 -3.34
N SER A 16 -5.69 -13.34 -2.83
CA SER A 16 -6.31 -14.39 -3.65
C SER A 16 -7.73 -14.02 -4.08
N LEU A 17 -8.50 -13.35 -3.20
CA LEU A 17 -9.84 -12.86 -3.56
C LEU A 17 -9.80 -11.81 -4.68
N SER A 18 -8.88 -10.84 -4.63
CA SER A 18 -8.76 -9.81 -5.67
C SER A 18 -8.42 -10.40 -7.04
N GLU A 19 -7.56 -11.44 -7.07
CA GLU A 19 -7.22 -12.17 -8.29
C GLU A 19 -8.46 -12.92 -8.82
N GLY A 20 -9.21 -13.59 -7.95
CA GLY A 20 -10.43 -14.31 -8.35
C GLY A 20 -11.56 -13.41 -8.85
N LEU A 21 -11.63 -12.16 -8.38
CA LEU A 21 -12.63 -11.16 -8.81
C LEU A 21 -12.22 -10.38 -10.06
N ASN A 22 -11.00 -10.58 -10.58
CA ASN A 22 -10.44 -9.82 -11.70
C ASN A 22 -10.49 -8.28 -11.50
N VAL A 23 -10.22 -7.81 -10.28
CA VAL A 23 -10.22 -6.37 -9.95
C VAL A 23 -8.81 -5.86 -9.69
N ASN A 24 -8.56 -4.61 -10.06
CA ASN A 24 -7.35 -3.91 -9.65
C ASN A 24 -7.31 -3.79 -8.11
N ARG A 25 -6.13 -4.00 -7.53
CA ARG A 25 -5.95 -4.00 -6.07
C ARG A 25 -5.07 -2.85 -5.63
N LEU A 26 -5.61 -1.96 -4.80
CA LEU A 26 -4.81 -1.01 -4.01
C LEU A 26 -4.22 -1.72 -2.77
N ALA A 27 -2.91 -1.79 -2.69
CA ALA A 27 -2.19 -2.36 -1.55
C ALA A 27 -1.47 -1.26 -0.76
N ILE A 28 -1.75 -1.22 0.55
CA ILE A 28 -1.12 -0.28 1.47
C ILE A 28 -0.11 -1.02 2.36
N PHE A 29 1.10 -0.51 2.44
CA PHE A 29 2.11 -0.95 3.39
C PHE A 29 2.47 0.19 4.34
N ARG A 30 2.38 -0.08 5.64
CA ARG A 30 2.72 0.89 6.70
C ARG A 30 3.82 0.32 7.59
N SER A 31 4.85 1.13 7.77
CA SER A 31 5.91 0.95 8.77
C SER A 31 5.72 1.94 9.93
N ALA A 32 6.66 1.98 10.87
CA ALA A 32 6.61 2.97 11.96
C ALA A 32 6.83 4.41 11.47
N LYS A 33 7.57 4.61 10.37
CA LYS A 33 8.02 5.93 9.89
C LYS A 33 7.44 6.34 8.55
N HIS A 34 6.96 5.39 7.77
CA HIS A 34 6.57 5.59 6.37
C HIS A 34 5.34 4.78 6.00
N ILE A 35 4.55 5.33 5.08
CA ILE A 35 3.43 4.69 4.40
C ILE A 35 3.69 4.66 2.88
N TYR A 36 3.21 3.59 2.25
CA TYR A 36 3.35 3.29 0.83
C TYR A 36 2.01 2.77 0.31
N ALA A 37 1.62 3.22 -0.88
CA ALA A 37 0.41 2.82 -1.57
C ALA A 37 0.74 2.44 -3.02
N GLN A 38 0.22 1.30 -3.48
CA GLN A 38 0.47 0.75 -4.81
C GLN A 38 -0.82 0.20 -5.41
N VAL A 39 -1.15 0.63 -6.63
CA VAL A 39 -2.25 0.07 -7.43
C VAL A 39 -1.69 -1.03 -8.31
N PHE A 40 -2.09 -2.26 -8.07
CA PHE A 40 -1.73 -3.40 -8.91
C PHE A 40 -2.72 -3.59 -10.04
N SER A 41 -2.20 -4.03 -11.19
CA SER A 41 -3.00 -4.59 -12.28
C SER A 41 -3.80 -5.82 -11.82
N VAL A 42 -4.83 -6.17 -12.58
CA VAL A 42 -5.70 -7.32 -12.33
C VAL A 42 -4.91 -8.64 -12.17
N ASP A 43 -3.86 -8.83 -12.96
CA ASP A 43 -2.99 -10.01 -12.90
C ASP A 43 -1.97 -9.97 -11.74
N GLY A 44 -1.90 -8.86 -11.01
CA GLY A 44 -1.01 -8.65 -9.87
C GLY A 44 0.47 -8.49 -10.23
N LYS A 45 0.83 -8.45 -11.51
CA LYS A 45 2.24 -8.42 -11.98
C LYS A 45 2.79 -7.02 -12.20
N GLN A 46 1.92 -6.05 -12.50
CA GLN A 46 2.31 -4.68 -12.78
C GLN A 46 1.76 -3.73 -11.72
N ILE A 47 2.52 -2.67 -11.46
CA ILE A 47 2.09 -1.55 -10.63
C ILE A 47 1.69 -0.43 -11.58
N LEU A 48 0.42 -0.06 -11.57
CA LEU A 48 -0.16 0.95 -12.44
C LEU A 48 0.10 2.37 -11.91
N ALA A 49 0.01 2.53 -10.59
CA ALA A 49 0.27 3.77 -9.88
C ALA A 49 0.87 3.47 -8.50
N GLN A 50 1.68 4.39 -7.98
CA GLN A 50 2.24 4.30 -6.64
C GLN A 50 2.47 5.68 -6.05
N ALA A 51 2.35 5.78 -4.72
CA ALA A 51 2.83 6.92 -3.96
C ALA A 51 3.38 6.46 -2.62
N SER A 52 4.26 7.28 -2.05
CA SER A 52 4.84 7.05 -0.75
C SER A 52 5.15 8.35 -0.01
N SER A 53 5.21 8.24 1.31
CA SER A 53 5.71 9.33 2.17
C SER A 53 7.19 9.70 1.92
N LEU A 54 7.91 8.95 1.07
CA LEU A 54 9.28 9.24 0.66
C LEU A 54 9.37 10.01 -0.66
N ASP A 55 8.25 10.18 -1.36
CA ASP A 55 8.22 10.89 -2.63
C ASP A 55 8.61 12.35 -2.41
N LYS A 56 9.33 12.93 -3.38
CA LYS A 56 9.91 14.27 -3.24
C LYS A 56 8.86 15.34 -2.98
N GLU A 57 7.68 15.16 -3.57
CA GLU A 57 6.53 16.05 -3.43
C GLU A 57 5.90 16.02 -2.03
N LEU A 58 6.15 14.93 -1.30
CA LEU A 58 5.45 14.60 -0.06
C LEU A 58 6.38 14.42 1.14
N LYS A 59 7.67 14.79 1.00
CA LYS A 59 8.72 14.64 2.02
C LYS A 59 8.30 15.28 3.35
N ALA A 60 7.60 14.50 4.17
CA ALA A 60 7.15 14.87 5.48
C ALA A 60 8.21 14.48 6.50
N THR A 61 8.45 15.34 7.48
CA THR A 61 9.34 15.04 8.61
C THR A 61 8.89 13.79 9.39
N ASN A 62 7.60 13.46 9.34
CA ASN A 62 7.02 12.23 9.86
C ASN A 62 6.04 11.61 8.86
N GLY A 63 6.45 10.50 8.21
CA GLY A 63 5.63 9.80 7.21
C GLY A 63 4.71 8.71 7.77
N GLY A 64 4.63 8.57 9.10
CA GLY A 64 3.88 7.52 9.79
C GLY A 64 2.59 8.00 10.47
N ASN A 65 2.21 9.27 10.30
CA ASN A 65 1.03 9.89 10.91
C ASN A 65 -0.18 9.91 9.96
N VAL A 66 -1.32 10.41 10.45
CA VAL A 66 -2.58 10.49 9.69
C VAL A 66 -2.45 11.46 8.52
N GLU A 67 -1.84 12.63 8.74
CA GLU A 67 -1.63 13.65 7.71
C GLU A 67 -0.81 13.13 6.51
N ALA A 68 0.24 12.34 6.76
CA ALA A 68 1.02 11.71 5.69
C ALA A 68 0.19 10.67 4.93
N ALA A 69 -0.71 9.95 5.61
CA ALA A 69 -1.60 8.99 4.96
C ALA A 69 -2.66 9.67 4.08
N GLU A 70 -3.19 10.82 4.50
CA GLU A 70 -4.12 11.63 3.70
C GLU A 70 -3.46 12.10 2.40
N LYS A 71 -2.28 12.71 2.50
CA LYS A 71 -1.51 13.19 1.34
C LYS A 71 -1.10 12.06 0.39
N VAL A 72 -0.67 10.90 0.92
CA VAL A 72 -0.36 9.73 0.07
C VAL A 72 -1.61 9.19 -0.61
N GLY A 73 -2.77 9.24 0.04
CA GLY A 73 -4.04 8.86 -0.57
C GLY A 73 -4.44 9.78 -1.72
N GLU A 74 -4.29 11.10 -1.53
CA GLU A 74 -4.55 12.10 -2.56
C GLU A 74 -3.63 11.95 -3.77
N LEU A 75 -2.36 11.57 -3.57
CA LEU A 75 -1.39 11.42 -4.68
C LEU A 75 -1.61 10.16 -5.52
N VAL A 76 -2.23 9.11 -4.97
CA VAL A 76 -2.52 7.86 -5.71
C VAL A 76 -3.86 7.90 -6.45
N ALA A 77 -4.79 8.73 -5.98
CA ALA A 77 -6.15 8.83 -6.52
C ALA A 77 -6.18 9.50 -7.90
#